data_AF-A0A2A4HNU0-F1
#
_entry.id   AF-A0A2A4HNU0-F1
#
_cell.length_a   1.000
_cell.length_b   1.000
_cell.length_c   1.000
_cell.angle_alpha   90.00
_cell.angle_beta   90.00
_cell.angle_gamma   90.00
#
_symmetry.space_group_name_H-M   'P 1'
#
loop_
_entity.id
_entity.type
_entity.pdbx_description
1 polymer ?
#
loop_
_entity_poly.entity_id
_entity_poly.type
_entity_poly.pdbx_seq_one_letter_code
_entity_poly.pdbx_strand_id
1 'polypeptide(L)'
;MSWSLANEPFSPTVSLPTNEQEEMNAINLLSSPDGPEVQGRASRGSELTGVMVDRTVTMAGKTFYRAFSQRAMDNPIIGNATITIQERPDARWGSQIAVTEGNRMYFRTQLSPRISEADRVAGEAVQIVEEALLRQQLASALSSDKDLGREELF
;
A
#
# COMPACT_ATOMS: atom_id res chain seq x y z
N MET A 1 17.86 -53.90 2.55
CA MET A 1 17.69 -53.77 1.09
C MET A 1 17.06 -52.40 0.83
N SER A 2 17.83 -51.49 0.23
CA SER A 2 17.43 -50.11 -0.09
C SER A 2 16.98 -50.05 -1.55
N TRP A 3 15.83 -49.44 -1.83
CA TRP A 3 15.44 -49.06 -3.20
C TRP A 3 14.73 -47.69 -3.18
N SER A 4 15.40 -46.73 -3.81
CA SER A 4 14.96 -45.36 -4.08
C SER A 4 13.92 -45.34 -5.20
N LEU A 5 12.85 -44.54 -5.06
CA LEU A 5 11.92 -44.23 -6.15
C LEU A 5 12.30 -42.90 -6.80
N ALA A 6 12.55 -42.97 -8.11
CA ALA A 6 12.83 -41.85 -8.98
C ALA A 6 11.59 -40.96 -9.16
N ASN A 7 11.82 -39.64 -9.17
CA ASN A 7 10.85 -38.61 -9.47
C ASN A 7 10.88 -38.31 -10.97
N GLU A 8 9.80 -38.59 -11.70
CA GLU A 8 9.60 -38.15 -13.09
C GLU A 8 8.55 -37.02 -13.15
N PRO A 9 8.73 -35.98 -13.99
CA PRO A 9 7.79 -34.86 -14.10
C PRO A 9 6.57 -35.23 -14.97
N PHE A 10 5.37 -34.97 -14.46
CA PHE A 10 4.11 -35.09 -15.20
C PHE A 10 3.83 -33.80 -15.99
N SER A 11 3.83 -33.89 -17.33
CA SER A 11 3.34 -32.83 -18.22
C SER A 11 1.88 -33.12 -18.59
N PRO A 12 0.90 -32.26 -18.24
CA PRO A 12 -0.45 -32.44 -18.72
C PRO A 12 -0.58 -31.84 -20.13
N THR A 13 -0.51 -32.67 -21.16
CA THR A 13 -1.06 -32.32 -22.48
C THR A 13 -2.47 -32.89 -22.57
N VAL A 14 -3.48 -32.08 -22.25
CA VAL A 14 -4.86 -32.34 -22.64
C VAL A 14 -5.30 -31.18 -23.54
N SER A 15 -5.25 -31.42 -24.85
CA SER A 15 -5.75 -30.50 -25.86
C SER A 15 -7.28 -30.62 -25.90
N LEU A 16 -8.00 -29.58 -25.47
CA LEU A 16 -9.45 -29.48 -25.66
C LEU A 16 -9.76 -29.10 -27.12
N PRO A 17 -10.81 -29.66 -27.74
CA PRO A 17 -11.19 -29.32 -29.11
C PRO A 17 -11.63 -27.86 -29.22
N THR A 18 -11.26 -27.22 -30.34
CA THR A 18 -11.47 -25.80 -30.66
C THR A 18 -12.90 -25.29 -30.46
N ASN A 19 -13.91 -26.16 -30.58
CA ASN A 19 -15.32 -25.81 -30.48
C ASN A 19 -15.75 -25.39 -29.07
N GLU A 20 -15.18 -26.00 -28.01
CA GLU A 20 -15.54 -25.68 -26.62
C GLU A 20 -14.90 -24.36 -26.14
N GLN A 21 -13.77 -23.97 -26.75
CA GLN A 21 -13.12 -22.67 -26.46
C GLN A 21 -13.91 -21.51 -27.08
N GLU A 22 -14.51 -21.70 -28.25
CA GLU A 22 -15.39 -20.70 -28.87
C GLU A 22 -16.70 -20.53 -28.09
N GLU A 23 -17.29 -21.63 -27.61
CA GLU A 23 -18.48 -21.57 -26.75
C GLU A 23 -18.20 -20.86 -25.41
N MET A 24 -17.03 -21.08 -24.82
CA MET A 24 -16.65 -20.43 -23.55
C MET A 24 -16.34 -18.93 -23.71
N ASN A 25 -15.82 -18.51 -24.87
CA ASN A 25 -15.65 -17.09 -25.20
C ASN A 25 -17.00 -16.39 -25.43
N ALA A 26 -18.00 -17.09 -25.99
CA ALA A 26 -19.33 -16.53 -26.23
C ALA A 26 -20.11 -16.22 -24.93
N ILE A 27 -19.90 -17.00 -23.87
CA ILE A 27 -20.55 -16.77 -22.56
C ILE A 27 -20.08 -15.45 -21.93
N ASN A 28 -18.84 -15.03 -22.20
CA ASN A 28 -18.26 -13.81 -21.64
C ASN A 28 -18.62 -12.53 -22.42
N LEU A 29 -19.44 -12.65 -23.48
CA LEU A 29 -19.81 -11.54 -24.36
C LEU A 29 -21.27 -11.07 -24.21
N LEU A 30 -21.98 -11.45 -23.14
CA LEU A 30 -23.27 -10.86 -22.82
C LEU A 30 -23.11 -9.41 -22.30
N SER A 31 -22.92 -8.47 -23.23
CA SER A 31 -23.23 -7.06 -23.01
C SER A 31 -24.72 -6.86 -23.26
N SER A 32 -25.51 -6.79 -22.18
CA SER A 32 -26.92 -6.41 -22.25
C SER A 32 -27.03 -4.91 -22.57
N PRO A 33 -27.73 -4.51 -23.65
CA PRO A 33 -27.85 -3.10 -24.03
C PRO A 33 -28.67 -2.24 -23.05
N ASP A 34 -29.45 -2.86 -22.16
CA ASP A 34 -30.33 -2.20 -21.18
C ASP A 34 -29.87 -2.37 -19.71
N GLY A 35 -28.63 -2.81 -19.48
CA GLY A 35 -28.06 -2.82 -18.13
C GLY A 35 -27.78 -1.40 -17.62
N PRO A 36 -27.91 -1.10 -16.31
CA PRO A 36 -27.38 0.16 -15.80
C PRO A 36 -25.90 0.21 -16.18
N GLU A 37 -25.49 1.27 -16.88
CA GLU A 37 -24.07 1.51 -17.14
C GLU A 37 -23.35 1.45 -15.79
N VAL A 38 -22.62 0.36 -15.56
CA VAL A 38 -21.63 0.34 -14.51
C VAL A 38 -20.56 1.30 -15.04
N GLN A 39 -20.76 2.59 -14.77
CA GLN A 39 -19.68 3.55 -14.76
C GLN A 39 -18.70 2.99 -13.74
N GLY A 40 -17.80 2.14 -14.23
CA GLY A 40 -16.55 1.87 -13.57
C GLY A 40 -16.08 3.27 -13.23
N ARG A 41 -16.07 3.58 -11.94
CA ARG A 41 -15.51 4.81 -11.43
C ARG A 41 -14.09 4.79 -11.95
N ALA A 42 -13.88 5.37 -13.13
CA ALA A 42 -12.57 5.66 -13.65
C ALA A 42 -11.96 6.43 -12.51
N SER A 43 -10.93 5.84 -11.90
CA SER A 43 -10.21 6.41 -10.78
C SER A 43 -9.55 7.68 -11.31
N ARG A 44 -10.34 8.75 -11.43
CA ARG A 44 -9.92 10.11 -11.74
C ARG A 44 -9.41 10.68 -10.43
N GLY A 45 -8.30 10.15 -9.96
CA GLY A 45 -7.65 10.58 -8.75
C GLY A 45 -6.20 10.20 -8.92
N SER A 46 -5.36 11.23 -9.10
CA SER A 46 -3.90 11.24 -9.01
C SER A 46 -3.23 9.88 -8.99
N GLU A 47 -2.43 9.55 -10.02
CA GLU A 47 -1.55 8.39 -9.98
C GLU A 47 -0.79 8.40 -8.64
N LEU A 48 -1.19 7.51 -7.72
CA LEU A 48 -0.54 7.37 -6.43
C LEU A 48 0.87 6.86 -6.71
N THR A 49 1.83 7.78 -6.74
CA THR A 49 3.24 7.50 -7.02
C THR A 49 3.98 6.97 -5.79
N GLY A 50 3.40 7.19 -4.60
CA GLY A 50 3.95 6.72 -3.34
C GLY A 50 3.77 5.22 -3.11
N VAL A 51 4.71 4.63 -2.39
CA VAL A 51 4.67 3.23 -1.96
C VAL A 51 4.51 3.17 -0.45
N MET A 52 3.53 2.40 0.02
CA MET A 52 3.37 2.12 1.45
C MET A 52 3.85 0.70 1.77
N VAL A 53 4.81 0.58 2.69
CA VAL A 53 5.40 -0.69 3.10
C VAL A 53 4.94 -1.07 4.50
N ASP A 54 4.33 -2.26 4.61
CA ASP A 54 3.91 -2.85 5.87
C ASP A 54 5.04 -3.69 6.50
N ARG A 55 5.55 -3.25 7.65
CA ARG A 55 6.47 -4.04 8.52
C ARG A 55 5.85 -4.31 9.89
N THR A 56 4.53 -4.48 9.92
CA THR A 56 3.79 -4.89 11.11
C THR A 56 3.63 -6.41 11.17
N VAL A 57 3.57 -6.97 12.38
CA VAL A 57 3.46 -8.40 12.67
C VAL A 57 2.35 -8.74 13.67
N THR A 58 1.95 -7.82 14.57
CA THR A 58 0.85 -8.10 15.51
C THR A 58 -0.51 -7.73 14.92
N MET A 59 -1.59 -8.22 15.52
CA MET A 59 -2.95 -7.84 15.12
C MET A 59 -3.22 -6.35 15.30
N ALA A 60 -2.75 -5.74 16.38
CA ALA A 60 -2.89 -4.30 16.61
C ALA A 60 -2.11 -3.51 15.55
N GLY A 61 -0.87 -3.90 15.25
CA GLY A 61 -0.07 -3.29 14.18
C GLY A 61 -0.70 -3.42 12.80
N LYS A 62 -1.19 -4.61 12.43
CA LYS A 62 -1.89 -4.84 11.16
C LYS A 62 -3.16 -4.02 11.04
N THR A 63 -3.90 -3.86 12.15
CA THR A 63 -5.10 -3.01 12.19
C THR A 63 -4.72 -1.56 11.98
N PHE A 64 -3.69 -1.07 12.69
CA PHE A 64 -3.16 0.28 12.48
C PHE A 64 -2.76 0.51 11.02
N TYR A 65 -1.99 -0.40 10.42
CA TYR A 65 -1.55 -0.31 9.02
C TYR A 65 -2.74 -0.23 8.06
N ARG A 66 -3.73 -1.12 8.21
CA ARG A 66 -4.93 -1.12 7.35
C ARG A 66 -5.69 0.20 7.47
N ALA A 67 -5.87 0.68 8.69
CA ALA A 67 -6.66 1.87 8.92
C ALA A 67 -5.92 3.16 8.53
N PHE A 68 -4.58 3.18 8.65
CA PHE A 68 -3.73 4.25 8.15
C PHE A 68 -3.74 4.29 6.62
N SER A 69 -3.51 3.14 5.97
CA SER A 69 -3.44 3.06 4.49
C SER A 69 -4.75 3.45 3.83
N GLN A 70 -5.90 3.01 4.36
CA GLN A 70 -7.21 3.41 3.87
C GLN A 70 -7.41 4.93 3.89
N ARG A 71 -7.05 5.60 4.99
CA ARG A 71 -7.17 7.06 5.12
C ARG A 71 -6.12 7.80 4.30
N ALA A 72 -4.93 7.22 4.14
CA ALA A 72 -3.86 7.79 3.34
C ALA A 72 -4.13 7.75 1.83
N MET A 73 -4.92 6.78 1.34
CA MET A 73 -5.30 6.70 -0.08
C MET A 73 -6.08 7.94 -0.54
N ASP A 74 -6.90 8.51 0.33
CA ASP A 74 -7.66 9.73 0.04
C ASP A 74 -6.81 11.01 0.18
N ASN A 75 -5.56 10.88 0.64
CA ASN A 75 -4.67 12.00 0.91
C ASN A 75 -3.55 12.10 -0.15
N PRO A 76 -3.54 13.15 -0.99
CA PRO A 76 -2.53 13.29 -2.04
C PRO A 76 -1.11 13.53 -1.51
N ILE A 77 -0.96 14.13 -0.32
CA ILE A 77 0.35 14.39 0.28
C ILE A 77 1.01 13.08 0.71
N ILE A 78 0.26 12.21 1.38
CA ILE A 78 0.77 10.91 1.83
C ILE A 78 0.83 9.93 0.65
N GLY A 79 -0.15 9.97 -0.25
CA GLY A 79 -0.25 9.09 -1.42
C GLY A 79 0.91 9.21 -2.41
N ASN A 80 1.67 10.32 -2.37
CA ASN A 80 2.85 10.54 -3.20
C ASN A 80 4.18 10.23 -2.48
N ALA A 81 4.14 9.91 -1.20
CA ALA A 81 5.32 9.65 -0.37
C ALA A 81 5.64 8.15 -0.26
N THR A 82 6.92 7.81 -0.03
CA THR A 82 7.31 6.43 0.25
C THR A 82 7.34 6.18 1.76
N ILE A 83 6.23 5.68 2.29
CA ILE A 83 6.03 5.49 3.72
C ILE A 83 6.27 4.04 4.12
N THR A 84 6.98 3.84 5.22
CA THR A 84 7.11 2.56 5.89
C THR A 84 6.47 2.64 7.27
N ILE A 85 5.59 1.70 7.58
CA ILE A 85 5.04 1.50 8.93
C ILE A 85 5.80 0.34 9.58
N GLN A 86 6.58 0.65 10.62
CA GLN A 86 7.43 -0.30 11.32
C GLN A 86 6.85 -0.64 12.68
N GLU A 87 6.89 -1.92 13.02
CA GLU A 87 6.44 -2.41 14.31
C GLU A 87 7.57 -3.05 15.11
N ARG A 88 7.57 -2.81 16.42
CA ARG A 88 8.37 -3.55 17.40
C ARG A 88 7.45 -4.14 18.47
N PRO A 89 7.11 -5.44 18.39
CA PRO A 89 6.28 -6.09 19.40
C PRO A 89 6.97 -6.10 20.76
N ASP A 90 6.20 -5.80 21.82
CA ASP A 90 6.63 -5.85 23.21
C ASP A 90 5.58 -6.59 24.06
N ALA A 91 5.94 -7.74 24.61
CA ALA A 91 4.99 -8.57 25.37
C ALA A 91 4.42 -7.89 26.62
N ARG A 92 5.10 -6.87 27.18
CA ARG A 92 4.67 -6.18 28.40
C ARG A 92 3.79 -4.98 28.11
N TRP A 93 4.11 -4.23 27.05
CA TRP A 93 3.47 -2.94 26.78
C TRP A 93 2.70 -2.89 25.45
N GLY A 94 2.60 -4.02 24.73
CA GLY A 94 1.87 -4.13 23.47
C GLY A 94 2.80 -4.02 22.27
N SER A 95 2.75 -2.92 21.53
CA SER A 95 3.60 -2.78 20.35
C SER A 95 3.98 -1.34 20.06
N GLN A 96 5.25 -1.10 19.75
CA GLN A 96 5.70 0.21 19.33
C GLN A 96 5.57 0.33 17.82
N ILE A 97 4.79 1.31 17.36
CA ILE A 97 4.63 1.63 15.93
C ILE A 97 5.40 2.91 15.61
N ALA A 98 6.07 2.92 14.47
CA ALA A 98 6.69 4.09 13.89
C ALA A 98 6.34 4.23 12.41
N VAL A 99 6.12 5.47 11.96
CA VAL A 99 5.89 5.82 10.55
C VAL A 99 7.07 6.63 10.06
N THR A 100 7.70 6.15 8.98
CA THR A 100 8.96 6.69 8.46
C THR A 100 8.94 6.86 6.95
N GLU A 101 9.67 7.85 6.43
CA GLU A 101 10.02 7.97 5.01
C GLU A 101 11.56 7.96 4.89
N GLY A 102 12.10 6.91 4.26
CA GLY A 102 13.54 6.66 4.26
C GLY A 102 14.10 6.62 5.69
N ASN A 103 14.99 7.57 6.02
CA ASN A 103 15.60 7.71 7.34
C ASN A 103 14.87 8.67 8.29
N ARG A 104 13.80 9.35 7.83
CA ARG A 104 13.06 10.32 8.62
C ARG A 104 11.88 9.65 9.31
N MET A 105 11.68 9.96 10.59
CA MET A 105 10.55 9.48 11.38
C MET A 105 9.58 10.62 11.63
N TYR A 106 8.31 10.42 11.25
CA TYR A 106 7.26 11.43 11.40
C TYR A 106 6.36 11.16 12.59
N PHE A 107 6.14 9.89 12.90
CA PHE A 107 5.24 9.49 13.98
C PHE A 107 5.78 8.27 14.71
N ARG A 108 5.57 8.22 16.02
CA ARG A 108 5.88 7.07 16.86
C ARG A 108 4.94 7.02 18.05
N THR A 109 4.42 5.83 18.35
CA THR A 109 3.53 5.62 19.48
C THR A 109 3.65 4.21 20.04
N GLN A 110 3.21 4.03 21.28
CA GLN A 110 2.99 2.72 21.88
C GLN A 110 1.51 2.36 21.70
N LEU A 111 1.22 1.29 20.97
CA LEU A 111 -0.12 0.72 20.84
C LEU A 111 -0.34 -0.33 21.92
N SER A 112 -1.48 -0.23 22.61
CA SER A 112 -1.94 -1.37 23.41
C SER A 112 -2.39 -2.53 22.50
N PRO A 113 -2.58 -3.74 23.07
CA PRO A 113 -3.13 -4.88 22.32
C PRO A 113 -4.57 -4.69 21.82
N ARG A 114 -5.25 -3.59 22.16
CA ARG A 114 -6.65 -3.35 21.81
C ARG A 114 -6.78 -2.82 20.37
N ILE A 115 -7.55 -3.54 19.56
CA ILE A 115 -7.75 -3.23 18.14
C ILE A 115 -8.45 -1.87 17.92
N SER A 116 -9.39 -1.49 18.79
CA SER A 116 -10.10 -0.21 18.69
C SER A 116 -9.18 0.99 18.88
N GLU A 117 -8.15 0.85 19.71
CA GLU A 117 -7.16 1.91 19.91
C GLU A 117 -6.29 2.07 18.67
N ALA A 118 -5.88 0.96 18.04
CA ALA A 118 -5.07 0.99 16.82
C ALA A 118 -5.75 1.77 15.69
N ASP A 119 -7.07 1.63 15.49
CA ASP A 119 -7.80 2.40 14.48
C ASP A 119 -7.86 3.90 14.82
N ARG A 120 -8.18 4.24 16.07
CA ARG A 120 -8.20 5.65 16.52
C ARG A 120 -6.83 6.32 16.34
N VAL A 121 -5.77 5.64 16.79
CA VAL A 121 -4.40 6.15 16.71
C VAL A 121 -3.91 6.23 15.26
N ALA A 122 -4.37 5.34 14.37
CA ALA A 122 -4.09 5.46 12.95
C ALA A 122 -4.68 6.74 12.34
N GLY A 123 -5.90 7.11 12.72
CA GLY A 123 -6.51 8.37 12.29
C GLY A 123 -5.71 9.61 12.72
N GLU A 124 -5.25 9.62 13.97
CA GLU A 124 -4.38 10.68 14.50
C GLU A 124 -3.02 10.72 13.79
N ALA A 125 -2.42 9.55 13.56
CA ALA A 125 -1.13 9.44 12.88
C ALA A 125 -1.17 10.00 11.46
N VAL A 126 -2.26 9.79 10.71
CA VAL A 126 -2.42 10.33 9.35
C VAL A 126 -2.31 11.85 9.37
N GLN A 127 -3.00 12.53 10.29
CA GLN A 127 -2.99 14.00 10.38
C GLN A 127 -1.58 14.52 10.71
N ILE A 128 -0.90 13.87 11.66
CA ILE A 128 0.46 14.27 12.06
C ILE A 128 1.46 14.06 10.91
N VAL A 129 1.37 12.93 10.22
CA VAL A 129 2.29 12.58 9.11
C VAL A 129 2.04 13.49 7.91
N GLU A 130 0.78 13.77 7.56
CA GLU A 130 0.41 14.73 6.52
C GLU A 130 1.03 16.10 6.77
N GLU A 131 0.81 16.65 7.97
CA GLU A 131 1.34 17.97 8.31
C GLU A 131 2.88 18.00 8.27
N ALA A 132 3.53 16.95 8.76
CA ALA A 132 4.98 16.84 8.73
C ALA A 132 5.53 16.78 7.30
N LEU A 133 4.89 16.00 6.41
CA LEU A 133 5.26 15.90 5.00
C LEU A 133 5.06 17.22 4.26
N LEU A 134 3.93 17.89 4.48
CA LEU A 134 3.65 19.18 3.86
C LEU A 134 4.69 20.23 4.25
N ARG A 135 5.05 20.30 5.54
CA ARG A 135 6.11 21.20 6.02
C ARG A 135 7.47 20.87 5.40
N GLN A 136 7.79 19.59 5.24
CA GLN A 136 9.03 19.16 4.59
C GLN A 136 9.07 19.57 3.12
N GLN A 137 7.98 19.37 2.38
CA GLN A 137 7.89 19.75 0.96
C GLN A 137 8.07 21.26 0.79
N LEU A 138 7.40 22.06 1.63
CA LEU A 138 7.56 23.52 1.63
C LEU A 138 9.00 23.93 1.94
N ALA A 139 9.61 23.37 2.98
CA ALA A 139 11.00 23.67 3.33
C ALA A 139 11.97 23.30 2.20
N SER A 140 11.74 22.17 1.53
CA SER A 140 12.58 21.70 0.42
C SER A 140 12.44 22.61 -0.82
N ALA A 141 11.22 23.02 -1.16
CA ALA A 141 10.96 23.93 -2.27
C ALA A 141 11.60 25.31 -2.04
N LEU A 142 11.55 25.83 -0.80
CA LEU A 142 12.16 27.12 -0.43
C LEU A 142 13.69 27.05 -0.39
N SER A 143 14.27 25.91 0.01
CA SER A 143 15.73 25.73 0.05
C SER A 143 16.31 25.49 -1.35
N SER A 144 15.60 24.76 -2.21
CA SER A 144 16.06 24.42 -3.55
C SER A 144 16.22 25.63 -4.47
N ASP A 145 15.42 26.67 -4.28
CA ASP A 145 15.53 27.93 -5.05
C ASP A 145 16.74 28.77 -4.62
N LYS A 146 17.18 28.62 -3.37
CA LYS A 146 18.25 29.42 -2.77
C LYS A 146 19.66 28.95 -3.14
N ASP A 147 19.84 27.64 -3.40
CA ASP A 147 21.14 27.04 -3.69
C ASP A 147 21.47 26.98 -5.19
N LEU A 148 20.55 27.39 -6.09
CA LEU A 148 20.81 27.51 -7.53
C LEU A 148 21.43 28.89 -7.86
N GLY A 149 22.76 28.99 -7.77
CA GLY A 149 23.50 30.14 -8.29
C GLY A 149 23.36 30.27 -9.81
N ARG A 150 23.40 31.51 -10.35
CA ARG A 150 23.36 31.81 -11.80
C ARG A 150 24.43 31.07 -12.62
N GLU A 151 25.46 30.55 -11.96
CA GLU A 151 26.59 29.82 -12.53
C GLU A 151 26.32 28.32 -12.80
N GLU A 152 25.13 27.80 -12.50
CA GLU A 152 24.73 26.41 -12.83
C GLU A 152 23.72 26.36 -14.00
N LEU A 153 23.44 27.50 -14.65
CA LEU A 153 22.59 27.62 -15.85
C LEU A 153 23.47 27.81 -17.09
N PHE A 154 24.18 26.76 -17.52
CA PHE A 154 24.96 26.77 -18.77
C PHE A 154 24.51 25.66 -19.71
#